data_AF-A0A1H7HW11-F1
#
_entry.id   AF-A0A1H7HW11-F1
#
_cell.length_a   1.000
_cell.length_b   1.000
_cell.length_c   1.000
_cell.angle_alpha   90.00
_cell.angle_beta   90.00
_cell.angle_gamma   90.00
#
_symmetry.space_group_name_H-M   'P 1'
#
loop_
_entity.id
_entity.type
_entity.pdbx_description
1 polymer ?
#
loop_
_entity_poly.entity_id
_entity_poly.type
_entity_poly.pdbx_seq_one_letter_code
_entity_poly.pdbx_strand_id
1 'polypeptide(L)'
;MCRWEARWMLCGVVSGLLLLVLPLEGKAQGQNAAQAHIDAARRFYEELEYERAMEELHRAQRRARTQDEFSSILLHEGVILAELGRAEEAAAAFQASLNLRPGATLPLVVSPKIQKQFEAARQEAQRDLARVTPAPPPAPAEDKLEPSPAWVASPPSAPVQAPPALASTVPAPASAAPVPISTPPASAVAAVPQQPKGIERNALARRLADFEARLREPREPAIPAAAGAQLRDLRTELGAARSVQTRSSVAVKLDRWESRYFPPADPSAPVVVAPPQRAAPLPSSSAPVRPPPSYGQSLDREALARRIKDCEAWLRQNNDAATSPGLLQLKDIRYQLSQALTPQMRISVAVNLDRWERRFLPAP
;
A
#
# COMPACT_ATOMS: atom_id res chain seq x y z
N MET A 1 0.17 19.95 -75.15
CA MET A 1 0.71 18.81 -74.38
C MET A 1 2.03 19.26 -73.76
N CYS A 2 2.40 18.80 -72.54
CA CYS A 2 3.63 19.16 -71.79
C CYS A 2 3.58 20.33 -70.77
N ARG A 3 2.54 20.45 -69.93
CA ARG A 3 2.62 21.29 -68.69
C ARG A 3 2.13 20.61 -67.39
N TRP A 4 1.73 19.33 -67.42
CA TRP A 4 1.07 18.68 -66.27
C TRP A 4 1.96 17.71 -65.46
N GLU A 5 3.12 17.30 -65.99
CA GLU A 5 4.01 16.32 -65.33
C GLU A 5 4.88 16.91 -64.21
N ALA A 6 5.17 18.22 -64.23
CA ALA A 6 6.13 18.82 -63.29
C ALA A 6 5.59 19.05 -61.86
N ARG A 7 4.27 18.96 -61.63
CA ARG A 7 3.67 19.16 -60.30
C ARG A 7 3.72 17.93 -59.41
N TRP A 8 3.85 16.72 -59.97
CA TRP A 8 3.83 15.48 -59.19
C TRP A 8 5.19 15.16 -58.55
N MET A 9 6.31 15.57 -59.15
CA MET A 9 7.63 15.33 -58.55
C MET A 9 7.96 16.22 -57.35
N LEU A 10 7.44 17.46 -57.29
CA LEU A 10 7.74 18.37 -56.17
C LEU A 10 7.00 17.98 -54.87
N CYS A 11 5.83 17.35 -54.96
CA CYS A 11 5.14 16.82 -53.77
C CYS A 11 5.84 15.61 -53.14
N GLY A 12 6.50 14.77 -53.95
CA GLY A 12 7.18 13.57 -53.44
C GLY A 12 8.38 13.89 -52.54
N VAL A 13 9.18 14.90 -52.89
CA VAL A 13 10.41 15.25 -52.14
C VAL A 13 10.10 15.97 -50.83
N VAL A 14 9.07 16.82 -50.81
CA VAL A 14 8.63 17.49 -49.56
C VAL A 14 7.97 16.49 -48.61
N SER A 15 7.24 15.49 -49.14
CA SER A 15 6.62 14.46 -48.30
C SER A 15 7.62 13.44 -47.75
N GLY A 16 8.71 13.15 -48.48
CA GLY A 16 9.80 12.27 -48.00
C GLY A 16 10.67 12.92 -46.93
N LEU A 17 10.92 14.23 -47.01
CA LEU A 17 11.72 14.95 -46.01
C LEU A 17 10.94 15.22 -44.72
N LEU A 18 9.60 15.36 -44.79
CA LEU A 18 8.74 15.53 -43.62
C LEU A 18 8.61 14.25 -42.76
N LEU A 19 8.85 13.07 -43.33
CA LEU A 19 8.85 11.79 -42.60
C LEU A 19 10.17 11.51 -41.86
N LEU A 20 11.25 12.24 -42.14
CA LEU A 20 12.58 11.99 -41.57
C LEU A 20 12.90 12.82 -40.31
N VAL A 21 12.00 13.74 -39.92
CA VAL A 21 12.12 14.54 -38.69
C VAL A 21 10.98 14.21 -37.71
N LEU A 22 10.29 13.07 -37.87
CA LEU A 22 9.41 12.59 -36.81
C LEU A 22 10.28 12.02 -35.70
N PRO A 23 10.36 12.67 -34.52
CA PRO A 23 11.11 12.13 -33.42
C PRO A 23 10.48 10.78 -33.08
N LEU A 24 11.30 9.74 -33.11
CA LEU A 24 11.00 8.43 -32.54
C LEU A 24 10.86 8.58 -31.02
N GLU A 25 9.80 9.24 -30.56
CA GLU A 25 9.33 9.21 -29.19
C GLU A 25 8.54 7.92 -28.97
N GLY A 26 9.15 6.79 -29.33
CA GLY A 26 8.78 5.47 -28.85
C GLY A 26 9.23 5.31 -27.39
N LYS A 27 8.87 6.25 -26.51
CA LYS A 27 9.16 6.18 -25.08
C LYS A 27 7.93 5.65 -24.35
N ALA A 28 8.06 4.42 -23.85
CA ALA A 28 7.53 4.04 -22.54
C ALA A 28 6.05 4.37 -22.26
N GLN A 29 5.14 3.99 -23.16
CA GLN A 29 3.69 4.11 -22.92
C GLN A 29 3.22 3.32 -21.67
N GLY A 30 4.04 2.39 -21.16
CA GLY A 30 3.79 1.68 -19.90
C GLY A 30 4.21 2.43 -18.62
N GLN A 31 5.12 3.41 -18.67
CA GLN A 31 5.62 4.10 -17.47
C GLN A 31 4.76 5.30 -17.04
N ASN A 32 3.81 5.74 -17.86
CA ASN A 32 3.01 6.95 -17.59
C ASN A 32 1.54 6.66 -17.25
N ALA A 33 1.16 5.39 -17.04
CA ALA A 33 -0.24 5.02 -16.86
C ALA A 33 -0.82 5.54 -15.53
N ALA A 34 -0.01 5.67 -14.47
CA ALA A 34 -0.42 6.31 -13.22
C ALA A 34 -0.48 7.83 -13.38
N GLN A 35 0.56 8.42 -14.00
CA GLN A 35 0.63 9.86 -14.24
C GLN A 35 -0.57 10.39 -15.05
N ALA A 36 -1.01 9.66 -16.07
CA ALA A 36 -2.20 10.02 -16.85
C ALA A 36 -3.47 10.15 -15.98
N HIS A 37 -3.63 9.28 -14.98
CA HIS A 37 -4.75 9.36 -14.04
C HIS A 37 -4.57 10.49 -13.01
N ILE A 38 -3.33 10.78 -12.58
CA ILE A 38 -3.05 11.94 -11.72
C ILE A 38 -3.39 13.24 -12.46
N ASP A 39 -2.99 13.36 -13.73
CA ASP A 39 -3.32 14.53 -14.55
C ASP A 39 -4.84 14.65 -14.79
N ALA A 40 -5.55 13.54 -14.99
CA ALA A 40 -7.01 13.54 -15.07
C ALA A 40 -7.66 13.99 -13.76
N ALA A 41 -7.19 13.48 -12.61
CA ALA A 41 -7.65 13.91 -11.31
C ALA A 41 -7.42 15.41 -11.07
N ARG A 42 -6.28 15.93 -11.53
CA ARG A 42 -5.97 17.37 -11.46
C ARG A 42 -6.98 18.20 -12.24
N ARG A 43 -7.34 17.79 -13.46
CA ARG A 43 -8.36 18.48 -14.27
C ARG A 43 -9.72 18.46 -13.58
N PHE A 44 -10.16 17.31 -13.07
CA PHE A 44 -11.42 17.22 -12.33
C PHE A 44 -11.41 18.07 -11.06
N TYR A 45 -10.27 18.18 -10.37
CA TYR A 45 -10.12 19.11 -9.24
C TYR A 45 -10.29 20.57 -9.67
N GLU A 46 -9.67 20.99 -10.77
CA GLU A 46 -9.80 22.33 -11.33
C GLU A 46 -11.26 22.64 -11.77
N GLU A 47 -12.00 21.61 -12.21
CA GLU A 47 -13.43 21.66 -12.55
C GLU A 47 -14.36 21.53 -11.33
N LEU A 48 -13.81 21.40 -10.11
CA LEU A 48 -14.54 21.18 -8.85
C LEU A 48 -15.35 19.87 -8.79
N GLU A 49 -15.02 18.88 -9.63
CA GLU A 49 -15.59 17.54 -9.64
C GLU A 49 -14.82 16.58 -8.71
N TYR A 50 -14.87 16.84 -7.40
CA TYR A 50 -14.05 16.14 -6.40
C TYR A 50 -14.24 14.62 -6.36
N GLU A 51 -15.46 14.11 -6.53
CA GLU A 51 -15.74 12.67 -6.55
C GLU A 51 -15.01 11.97 -7.70
N ARG A 52 -15.04 12.56 -8.89
CA ARG A 52 -14.37 12.00 -10.07
C ARG A 52 -12.86 12.11 -9.94
N ALA A 53 -12.35 13.21 -9.38
CA ALA A 53 -10.94 13.34 -9.07
C ALA A 53 -10.45 12.20 -8.15
N MET A 54 -11.21 11.88 -7.09
CA MET A 54 -10.91 10.75 -6.21
C MET A 54 -10.95 9.39 -6.92
N GLU A 55 -11.92 9.16 -7.82
CA GLU A 55 -11.96 7.94 -8.61
C GLU A 55 -10.73 7.76 -9.51
N GLU A 56 -10.27 8.84 -10.14
CA GLU A 56 -9.06 8.84 -10.95
C GLU A 56 -7.80 8.60 -10.10
N LEU A 57 -7.70 9.19 -8.90
CA LEU A 57 -6.60 8.88 -7.97
C LEU A 57 -6.59 7.40 -7.54
N HIS A 58 -7.75 6.80 -7.28
CA HIS A 58 -7.82 5.36 -7.01
C HIS A 58 -7.37 4.51 -8.20
N ARG A 59 -7.66 4.94 -9.44
CA ARG A 59 -7.13 4.29 -10.65
C ARG A 59 -5.62 4.44 -10.75
N ALA A 60 -5.09 5.64 -10.47
CA ALA A 60 -3.65 5.91 -10.41
C ALA A 60 -2.94 5.01 -9.40
N GLN A 61 -3.51 4.84 -8.21
CA GLN A 61 -2.93 4.04 -7.13
C GLN A 61 -2.73 2.56 -7.51
N ARG A 62 -3.65 1.98 -8.28
CA ARG A 62 -3.51 0.59 -8.80
C ARG A 62 -2.40 0.45 -9.83
N ARG A 63 -2.05 1.54 -10.51
CA ARG A 63 -1.07 1.58 -11.59
C ARG A 63 0.31 2.07 -11.15
N ALA A 64 0.39 2.79 -10.03
CA ALA A 64 1.65 3.27 -9.48
C ALA A 64 2.62 2.11 -9.22
N ARG A 65 3.90 2.35 -9.51
CA ARG A 65 5.02 1.42 -9.36
C ARG A 65 6.16 1.99 -8.54
N THR A 66 6.25 3.31 -8.45
CA THR A 66 7.32 4.02 -7.76
C THR A 66 6.80 4.73 -6.51
N GLN A 67 7.67 4.91 -5.52
CA GLN A 67 7.34 5.68 -4.30
C GLN A 67 7.00 7.14 -4.63
N ASP A 68 7.60 7.70 -5.67
CA ASP A 68 7.32 9.05 -6.15
C ASP A 68 5.89 9.19 -6.68
N GLU A 69 5.40 8.22 -7.46
CA GLU A 69 4.01 8.20 -7.91
C GLU A 69 3.04 8.07 -6.73
N PHE A 70 3.32 7.16 -5.78
CA PHE A 70 2.49 7.02 -4.58
C PHE A 70 2.48 8.30 -3.74
N SER A 71 3.63 8.95 -3.56
CA SER A 71 3.74 10.24 -2.87
C SER A 71 2.92 11.33 -3.58
N SER A 72 2.99 11.40 -4.90
CA SER A 72 2.20 12.35 -5.71
C SER A 72 0.70 12.11 -5.58
N ILE A 73 0.24 10.85 -5.65
CA ILE A 73 -1.18 10.49 -5.50
C ILE A 73 -1.70 10.92 -4.12
N LEU A 74 -0.96 10.60 -3.05
CA LEU A 74 -1.33 10.95 -1.67
C LEU A 74 -1.37 12.47 -1.43
N LEU A 75 -0.53 13.25 -2.13
CA LEU A 75 -0.61 14.72 -2.06
C LEU A 75 -1.90 15.24 -2.68
N HIS A 76 -2.26 14.76 -3.87
CA HIS A 76 -3.51 15.17 -4.52
C HIS A 76 -4.72 14.74 -3.70
N GLU A 77 -4.71 13.52 -3.14
CA GLU A 77 -5.75 13.03 -2.24
C GLU A 77 -5.88 13.93 -1.01
N GLY A 78 -4.77 14.27 -0.35
CA GLY A 78 -4.77 15.18 0.80
C GLY A 78 -5.33 16.56 0.47
N VAL A 79 -5.01 17.12 -0.70
CA VAL A 79 -5.57 18.40 -1.16
C VAL A 79 -7.08 18.31 -1.35
N ILE A 80 -7.58 17.28 -2.06
CA ILE A 80 -9.01 17.09 -2.29
C ILE A 80 -9.76 16.89 -0.96
N LEU A 81 -9.24 16.06 -0.06
CA LEU A 81 -9.83 15.83 1.26
C LEU A 81 -9.90 17.11 2.09
N ALA A 82 -8.88 17.98 2.00
CA ALA A 82 -8.84 19.24 2.71
C ALA A 82 -9.89 20.24 2.18
N GLU A 83 -10.06 20.32 0.85
CA GLU A 83 -11.12 21.14 0.24
C GLU A 83 -12.53 20.62 0.60
N LEU A 84 -12.69 19.30 0.73
CA LEU A 84 -13.93 18.67 1.21
C LEU A 84 -14.17 18.85 2.73
N GLY A 85 -13.28 19.56 3.45
CA GLY A 85 -13.40 19.80 4.89
C GLY A 85 -13.01 18.63 5.79
N ARG A 86 -12.44 17.55 5.23
CA ARG A 86 -12.01 16.34 5.94
C ARG A 86 -10.58 16.49 6.44
N ALA A 87 -10.37 17.44 7.34
CA ALA A 87 -9.04 17.89 7.75
C ALA A 87 -8.15 16.78 8.37
N GLU A 88 -8.70 15.87 9.17
CA GLU A 88 -7.95 14.78 9.79
C GLU A 88 -7.43 13.78 8.74
N GLU A 89 -8.29 13.44 7.77
CA GLU A 89 -7.95 12.50 6.69
C GLU A 89 -6.94 13.12 5.72
N ALA A 90 -7.10 14.42 5.43
CA ALA A 90 -6.13 15.18 4.66
C ALA A 90 -4.75 15.19 5.33
N ALA A 91 -4.69 15.45 6.64
CA ALA A 91 -3.43 15.42 7.40
C ALA A 91 -2.76 14.04 7.33
N ALA A 92 -3.53 12.96 7.47
CA ALA A 92 -3.02 11.60 7.35
C ALA A 92 -2.45 11.32 5.94
N ALA A 93 -3.15 11.74 4.88
CA ALA A 93 -2.68 11.60 3.49
C ALA A 93 -1.39 12.40 3.24
N PHE A 94 -1.32 13.65 3.73
CA PHE A 94 -0.11 14.46 3.64
C PHE A 94 1.08 13.83 4.37
N GLN A 95 0.89 13.38 5.62
CA GLN A 95 1.94 12.69 6.38
C GLN A 95 2.42 11.42 5.66
N ALA A 96 1.49 10.62 5.14
CA ALA A 96 1.82 9.41 4.39
C ALA A 96 2.69 9.74 3.16
N SER A 97 2.35 10.81 2.42
CA SER A 97 3.17 11.27 1.30
C SER A 97 4.56 11.74 1.72
N LEU A 98 4.64 12.54 2.79
CA LEU A 98 5.90 13.09 3.31
C LEU A 98 6.82 12.02 3.90
N ASN A 99 6.26 10.93 4.43
CA ASN A 99 7.02 9.76 4.86
C ASN A 99 7.64 8.98 3.69
N LEU A 100 7.03 9.05 2.49
CA LEU A 100 7.62 8.50 1.27
C LEU A 100 8.66 9.46 0.69
N ARG A 101 8.34 10.76 0.61
CA ARG A 101 9.21 11.79 0.05
C ARG A 101 9.19 13.05 0.94
N PRO A 102 10.14 13.20 1.88
CA PRO A 102 10.15 14.31 2.84
C PRO A 102 10.26 15.71 2.20
N GLY A 103 10.87 15.78 1.01
CA GLY A 103 11.02 17.00 0.23
C GLY A 103 9.89 17.28 -0.76
N ALA A 104 8.78 16.53 -0.71
CA ALA A 104 7.68 16.74 -1.64
C ALA A 104 7.02 18.11 -1.44
N THR A 105 6.68 18.80 -2.53
CA THR A 105 5.98 20.08 -2.55
C THR A 105 4.54 19.90 -3.02
N LEU A 106 3.66 20.83 -2.66
CA LEU A 106 2.27 20.79 -3.13
C LEU A 106 2.23 20.96 -4.66
N PRO A 107 1.51 20.09 -5.39
CA PRO A 107 1.46 20.10 -6.85
C PRO A 107 0.56 21.21 -7.43
N LEU A 108 -0.25 21.84 -6.58
CA LEU A 108 -1.31 22.77 -6.97
C LEU A 108 -1.18 24.08 -6.19
N VAL A 109 -1.63 25.17 -6.81
CA VAL A 109 -1.86 26.43 -6.09
C VAL A 109 -3.13 26.25 -5.27
N VAL A 110 -2.95 25.91 -4.00
CA VAL A 110 -4.05 25.67 -3.06
C VAL A 110 -4.33 26.90 -2.21
N SER A 111 -5.46 26.89 -1.53
CA SER A 111 -5.77 27.95 -0.56
C SER A 111 -4.72 28.01 0.57
N PRO A 112 -4.44 29.20 1.16
CA PRO A 112 -3.47 29.34 2.26
C PRO A 112 -3.79 28.46 3.48
N LYS A 113 -5.06 28.04 3.64
CA LYS A 113 -5.48 27.14 4.71
C LYS A 113 -4.93 25.73 4.49
N ILE A 114 -5.03 25.19 3.29
CA ILE A 114 -4.49 23.87 2.94
C ILE A 114 -2.96 23.88 3.02
N GLN A 115 -2.34 24.98 2.56
CA GLN A 115 -0.90 25.14 2.68
C GLN A 115 -0.43 25.04 4.15
N LYS A 116 -1.12 25.73 5.08
CA LYS A 116 -0.84 25.61 6.52
C LYS A 116 -1.02 24.19 7.06
N GLN A 117 -2.07 23.49 6.63
CA GLN A 117 -2.30 22.09 7.03
C GLN A 117 -1.17 21.17 6.54
N PHE A 118 -0.74 21.36 5.29
CA PHE A 118 0.37 20.61 4.72
C PHE A 118 1.70 20.89 5.45
N GLU A 119 1.98 22.16 5.77
CA GLU A 119 3.18 22.53 6.52
C GLU A 119 3.17 21.95 7.95
N ALA A 120 2.01 21.93 8.62
CA ALA A 120 1.86 21.26 9.92
C ALA A 120 2.13 19.75 9.81
N ALA A 121 1.55 19.08 8.80
CA ALA A 121 1.80 17.67 8.52
C ALA A 121 3.29 17.39 8.21
N ARG A 122 3.98 18.31 7.53
CA ARG A 122 5.43 18.23 7.28
C ARG A 122 6.24 18.30 8.56
N GLN A 123 5.93 19.20 9.48
CA GLN A 123 6.63 19.28 10.77
C GLN A 123 6.43 18.00 11.59
N GLU A 124 5.23 17.43 11.57
CA GLU A 124 4.93 16.17 12.26
C GLU A 124 5.66 14.98 11.65
N ALA A 125 5.62 14.83 10.32
CA ALA A 125 6.37 13.79 9.62
C ALA A 125 7.88 13.88 9.87
N GLN A 126 8.44 15.10 9.91
CA GLN A 126 9.86 15.30 10.26
C GLN A 126 10.18 14.87 11.69
N ARG A 127 9.29 15.18 12.66
CA ARG A 127 9.45 14.73 14.06
C ARG A 127 9.42 13.21 14.16
N ASP A 128 8.53 12.56 13.41
CA ASP A 128 8.42 11.11 13.42
C ASP A 128 9.62 10.43 12.74
N LEU A 129 10.13 10.98 11.63
CA LEU A 129 11.37 10.51 11.02
C LEU A 129 12.58 10.69 11.95
N ALA A 130 12.65 11.81 12.69
CA ALA A 130 13.70 12.04 13.69
C ALA A 130 13.60 11.08 14.88
N ARG A 131 12.40 10.62 15.25
CA ARG A 131 12.20 9.59 16.28
C ARG A 131 12.62 8.20 15.80
N VAL A 132 12.38 7.89 14.52
CA VAL A 132 12.70 6.58 13.94
C VAL A 132 14.20 6.45 13.67
N THR A 133 14.87 7.54 13.29
CA THR A 133 16.31 7.53 13.08
C THR A 133 16.99 7.54 14.45
N PRO A 134 17.57 6.42 14.92
CA PRO A 134 18.27 6.40 16.20
C PRO A 134 19.38 7.43 16.12
N ALA A 135 19.55 8.24 17.17
CA ALA A 135 20.69 9.14 17.26
C ALA A 135 21.95 8.32 16.93
N PRO A 136 22.82 8.78 15.99
CA PRO A 136 24.04 8.07 15.68
C PRO A 136 24.72 7.74 17.00
N PRO A 137 25.11 6.48 17.25
CA PRO A 137 25.73 6.10 18.50
C PRO A 137 26.83 7.12 18.77
N PRO A 138 26.90 7.68 20.00
CA PRO A 138 27.91 8.68 20.33
C PRO A 138 29.22 8.12 19.81
N ALA A 139 29.85 8.85 18.88
CA ALA A 139 31.07 8.40 18.23
C ALA A 139 31.94 7.83 19.36
N PRO A 140 32.39 6.55 19.26
CA PRO A 140 33.20 5.96 20.31
C PRO A 140 34.26 7.00 20.61
N ALA A 141 34.26 7.50 21.86
CA ALA A 141 35.09 8.61 22.27
C ALA A 141 36.45 8.32 21.66
N GLU A 142 36.88 9.17 20.71
CA GLU A 142 38.21 9.05 20.14
C GLU A 142 39.10 9.04 21.37
N ASP A 143 39.61 7.85 21.69
CA ASP A 143 40.57 7.67 22.74
C ASP A 143 41.66 8.62 22.32
N LYS A 144 41.77 9.67 23.12
CA LYS A 144 42.75 10.73 23.04
C LYS A 144 44.08 10.00 22.91
N LEU A 145 44.51 9.79 21.67
CA LEU A 145 45.81 9.24 21.34
C LEU A 145 46.78 10.16 22.06
N GLU A 146 47.35 9.62 23.14
CA GLU A 146 48.44 10.27 23.84
C GLU A 146 49.47 10.69 22.77
N PRO A 147 49.98 11.92 22.86
CA PRO A 147 50.99 12.40 21.93
C PRO A 147 52.18 11.44 21.99
N SER A 148 52.37 10.68 20.92
CA SER A 148 53.56 9.86 20.71
C SER A 148 54.80 10.76 20.84
N PRO A 149 55.76 10.40 21.70
CA PRO A 149 56.89 11.26 21.99
C PRO A 149 57.82 11.36 20.78
N ALA A 150 58.14 12.61 20.45
CA ALA A 150 59.19 13.12 19.59
C ALA A 150 60.25 12.10 19.11
N TRP A 151 60.33 11.92 17.79
CA TRP A 151 61.60 11.67 17.11
C TRP A 151 61.87 12.75 16.07
N VAL A 152 62.75 13.67 16.47
CA VAL A 152 63.82 14.35 15.71
C VAL A 152 63.48 14.99 14.35
N ALA A 153 63.37 16.31 14.40
CA ALA A 153 64.06 17.31 13.58
C ALA A 153 64.54 16.93 12.16
N SER A 154 64.05 17.69 11.16
CA SER A 154 64.90 18.43 10.20
C SER A 154 64.08 19.39 9.31
N PRO A 155 64.68 20.44 8.72
CA PRO A 155 64.18 21.82 8.89
C PRO A 155 63.83 22.49 7.52
N PRO A 156 63.87 23.84 7.32
CA PRO A 156 62.80 24.60 6.68
C PRO A 156 63.08 25.00 5.22
N SER A 157 62.05 25.11 4.39
CA SER A 157 62.09 25.85 3.11
C SER A 157 60.66 26.27 2.79
N ALA A 158 60.24 27.48 3.15
CA ALA A 158 60.44 28.76 2.46
C ALA A 158 59.12 29.18 1.77
N PRO A 159 58.75 30.46 1.83
CA PRO A 159 57.43 30.93 1.38
C PRO A 159 57.48 31.22 -0.12
N VAL A 160 56.52 30.71 -0.88
CA VAL A 160 56.30 31.17 -2.27
C VAL A 160 54.91 31.77 -2.37
N GLN A 161 54.95 33.01 -2.85
CA GLN A 161 53.92 34.01 -2.97
C GLN A 161 52.80 33.60 -3.93
N ALA A 162 51.63 34.19 -3.69
CA ALA A 162 50.57 34.36 -4.67
C ALA A 162 51.06 35.13 -5.91
N PRO A 163 50.44 34.90 -7.07
CA PRO A 163 50.16 36.01 -7.98
C PRO A 163 48.67 36.09 -8.41
N PRO A 164 48.30 37.24 -9.01
CA PRO A 164 46.92 37.66 -9.24
C PRO A 164 46.37 37.24 -10.62
N ALA A 165 45.10 37.62 -10.82
CA ALA A 165 44.28 37.56 -12.03
C ALA A 165 45.01 37.72 -13.38
N LEU A 166 44.50 37.05 -14.42
CA LEU A 166 43.95 37.67 -15.64
C LEU A 166 43.45 36.60 -16.64
N ALA A 167 42.62 37.08 -17.56
CA ALA A 167 41.73 36.38 -18.49
C ALA A 167 42.38 35.54 -19.62
N SER A 168 41.53 34.73 -20.26
CA SER A 168 41.48 34.27 -21.68
C SER A 168 41.23 32.75 -21.73
N THR A 169 40.07 32.26 -22.17
CA THR A 169 39.62 32.07 -23.57
C THR A 169 40.49 31.08 -24.36
N VAL A 170 39.83 30.13 -25.05
CA VAL A 170 40.25 29.28 -26.21
C VAL A 170 40.15 27.75 -25.93
N PRO A 171 39.72 26.91 -26.92
CA PRO A 171 38.80 25.79 -26.72
C PRO A 171 39.43 24.38 -26.83
N ALA A 172 38.56 23.37 -26.64
CA ALA A 172 38.58 21.95 -27.04
C ALA A 172 39.87 21.32 -27.60
N PRO A 173 40.15 20.06 -27.21
CA PRO A 173 39.87 19.00 -28.17
C PRO A 173 39.29 17.70 -27.57
N ALA A 174 38.87 16.85 -28.49
CA ALA A 174 38.15 15.61 -28.34
C ALA A 174 38.94 14.44 -27.74
N SER A 175 38.16 13.40 -27.40
CA SER A 175 38.50 11.97 -27.50
C SER A 175 39.31 11.34 -26.37
N ALA A 176 38.62 10.59 -25.50
CA ALA A 176 39.09 9.31 -25.00
C ALA A 176 37.92 8.51 -24.39
N ALA A 177 37.67 7.32 -24.94
CA ALA A 177 36.70 6.35 -24.44
C ALA A 177 37.12 5.76 -23.09
N PRO A 178 36.20 5.44 -22.18
CA PRO A 178 36.50 4.65 -20.99
C PRO A 178 36.35 3.14 -21.27
N VAL A 179 37.41 2.41 -20.91
CA VAL A 179 37.52 0.94 -20.87
C VAL A 179 36.68 0.39 -19.69
N PRO A 180 35.96 -0.74 -19.83
CA PRO A 180 35.24 -1.34 -18.71
C PRO A 180 36.19 -2.12 -17.79
N ILE A 181 36.29 -1.71 -16.51
CA ILE A 181 36.92 -2.49 -15.45
C ILE A 181 35.85 -3.40 -14.84
N SER A 182 36.03 -4.71 -15.02
CA SER A 182 35.30 -5.76 -14.31
C SER A 182 35.77 -5.84 -12.85
N THR A 183 34.83 -5.70 -11.91
CA THR A 183 35.01 -6.12 -10.51
C THR A 183 34.19 -7.39 -10.22
N PRO A 184 34.76 -8.39 -9.52
CA PRO A 184 34.09 -9.65 -9.18
C PRO A 184 33.11 -9.52 -7.99
N PRO A 185 32.18 -10.48 -7.82
CA PRO A 185 31.17 -10.45 -6.76
C PRO A 185 31.73 -10.96 -5.43
N ALA A 186 31.60 -10.17 -4.37
CA ALA A 186 31.88 -10.58 -3.00
C ALA A 186 30.57 -10.78 -2.22
N SER A 187 30.46 -11.96 -1.63
CA SER A 187 29.32 -12.57 -0.97
C SER A 187 28.78 -11.86 0.26
N ALA A 188 27.46 -12.01 0.42
CA ALA A 188 26.74 -12.35 1.65
C ALA A 188 27.10 -11.57 2.94
N VAL A 189 26.54 -10.37 3.08
CA VAL A 189 26.27 -9.78 4.39
C VAL A 189 24.91 -10.29 4.87
N ALA A 190 24.91 -11.01 5.99
CA ALA A 190 23.71 -11.49 6.66
C ALA A 190 22.74 -10.33 6.93
N ALA A 191 21.50 -10.49 6.47
CA ALA A 191 20.44 -9.50 6.58
C ALA A 191 20.13 -9.20 8.06
N VAL A 192 20.51 -8.01 8.52
CA VAL A 192 19.98 -7.43 9.75
C VAL A 192 18.46 -7.28 9.55
N PRO A 193 17.60 -7.86 10.41
CA PRO A 193 16.16 -7.74 10.27
C PRO A 193 15.78 -6.27 10.44
N GLN A 194 15.34 -5.64 9.34
CA GLN A 194 14.86 -4.27 9.37
C GLN A 194 13.69 -4.18 10.36
N GLN A 195 13.77 -3.25 11.31
CA GLN A 195 12.64 -2.96 12.19
C GLN A 195 11.44 -2.52 11.33
N PRO A 196 10.27 -3.15 11.50
CA PRO A 196 9.12 -2.85 10.65
C PRO A 196 8.63 -1.43 10.94
N LYS A 197 8.66 -0.57 9.91
CA LYS A 197 8.01 0.75 9.88
C LYS A 197 6.56 0.58 10.36
N GLY A 198 6.14 1.46 11.29
CA GLY A 198 4.93 1.36 12.12
C GLY A 198 3.83 0.46 11.58
N ILE A 199 3.73 -0.75 12.12
CA ILE A 199 2.68 -1.69 11.71
C ILE A 199 1.34 -1.14 12.19
N GLU A 200 0.49 -0.77 11.24
CA GLU A 200 -0.86 -0.32 11.54
C GLU A 200 -1.65 -1.43 12.25
N ARG A 201 -2.38 -1.06 13.31
CA ARG A 201 -3.24 -1.99 14.07
C ARG A 201 -4.22 -2.73 13.15
N ASN A 202 -4.74 -2.04 12.15
CA ASN A 202 -5.67 -2.58 11.17
C ASN A 202 -5.03 -3.66 10.29
N ALA A 203 -3.76 -3.51 9.92
CA ALA A 203 -3.04 -4.51 9.14
C ALA A 203 -2.82 -5.81 9.94
N LEU A 204 -2.46 -5.71 11.23
CA LEU A 204 -2.34 -6.88 12.11
C LEU A 204 -3.69 -7.56 12.35
N ALA A 205 -4.76 -6.80 12.52
CA ALA A 205 -6.09 -7.34 12.69
C ALA A 205 -6.56 -8.11 11.45
N ARG A 206 -6.26 -7.62 10.24
CA ARG A 206 -6.54 -8.33 8.98
C ARG A 206 -5.72 -9.62 8.87
N ARG A 207 -4.40 -9.58 9.14
CA ARG A 207 -3.55 -10.79 9.15
C ARG A 207 -4.07 -11.85 10.12
N LEU A 208 -4.42 -11.48 11.34
CA LEU A 208 -5.01 -12.40 12.32
C LEU A 208 -6.31 -13.03 11.81
N ALA A 209 -7.20 -12.24 11.21
CA ALA A 209 -8.44 -12.74 10.64
C ALA A 209 -8.21 -13.73 9.48
N ASP A 210 -7.21 -13.47 8.63
CA ASP A 210 -6.82 -14.38 7.55
C ASP A 210 -6.28 -15.71 8.08
N PHE A 211 -5.47 -15.71 9.15
CA PHE A 211 -5.03 -16.96 9.77
C PHE A 211 -6.17 -17.73 10.44
N GLU A 212 -7.08 -17.04 11.13
CA GLU A 212 -8.29 -17.67 11.67
C GLU A 212 -9.14 -18.32 10.57
N ALA A 213 -9.21 -17.71 9.38
CA ALA A 213 -9.90 -18.28 8.23
C ALA A 213 -9.17 -19.53 7.70
N ARG A 214 -7.85 -19.46 7.52
CA ARG A 214 -7.02 -20.60 7.09
C ARG A 214 -7.08 -21.78 8.05
N LEU A 215 -7.21 -21.55 9.36
CA LEU A 215 -7.39 -22.61 10.35
C LEU A 215 -8.75 -23.33 10.25
N ARG A 216 -9.78 -22.70 9.65
CA ARG A 216 -11.08 -23.35 9.44
C ARG A 216 -11.10 -24.22 8.19
N GLU A 217 -10.14 -24.05 7.29
CA GLU A 217 -10.02 -24.91 6.12
C GLU A 217 -9.54 -26.29 6.55
N PRO A 218 -10.23 -27.38 6.17
CA PRO A 218 -9.78 -28.72 6.48
C PRO A 218 -8.43 -28.98 5.76
N ARG A 219 -7.36 -29.12 6.53
CA ARG A 219 -6.01 -29.45 6.04
C ARG A 219 -5.51 -30.74 6.66
N GLU A 220 -4.82 -31.54 5.86
CA GLU A 220 -3.95 -32.61 6.34
C GLU A 220 -2.48 -32.13 6.29
N PRO A 221 -1.71 -32.28 7.38
CA PRO A 221 -2.09 -32.78 8.70
C PRO A 221 -2.97 -31.78 9.48
N ALA A 222 -3.85 -32.31 10.33
CA ALA A 222 -4.74 -31.49 11.16
C ALA A 222 -3.92 -30.54 12.05
N ILE A 223 -4.18 -29.24 11.92
CA ILE A 223 -3.52 -28.23 12.74
C ILE A 223 -4.00 -28.41 14.19
N PRO A 224 -3.11 -28.48 15.19
CA PRO A 224 -3.51 -28.74 16.57
C PRO A 224 -4.43 -27.64 17.10
N ALA A 225 -5.45 -28.04 17.89
CA ALA A 225 -6.44 -27.12 18.48
C ALA A 225 -5.80 -25.97 19.29
N ALA A 226 -4.61 -26.20 19.85
CA ALA A 226 -3.81 -25.19 20.55
C ALA A 226 -3.44 -23.99 19.67
N ALA A 227 -3.28 -24.18 18.35
CA ALA A 227 -2.95 -23.09 17.42
C ALA A 227 -4.08 -22.04 17.36
N GLY A 228 -5.34 -22.50 17.37
CA GLY A 228 -6.50 -21.62 17.41
C GLY A 228 -6.66 -20.84 18.73
N ALA A 229 -6.25 -21.43 19.86
CA ALA A 229 -6.21 -20.73 21.14
C ALA A 229 -5.18 -19.59 21.13
N GLN A 230 -3.97 -19.86 20.63
CA GLN A 230 -2.90 -18.87 20.53
C GLN A 230 -3.28 -17.65 19.66
N LEU A 231 -4.00 -17.84 18.54
CA LEU A 231 -4.49 -16.70 17.75
C LEU A 231 -5.50 -15.84 18.50
N ARG A 232 -6.39 -16.44 19.30
CA ARG A 232 -7.35 -15.70 20.13
C ARG A 232 -6.65 -14.87 21.20
N ASP A 233 -5.59 -15.42 21.80
CA ASP A 233 -4.77 -14.70 22.77
C ASP A 233 -4.08 -13.50 22.10
N LEU A 234 -3.44 -13.70 20.93
CA LEU A 234 -2.82 -12.61 20.15
C LEU A 234 -3.82 -11.53 19.73
N ARG A 235 -5.05 -11.90 19.40
CA ARG A 235 -6.13 -10.96 19.10
C ARG A 235 -6.51 -10.13 20.32
N THR A 236 -6.57 -10.76 21.49
CA THR A 236 -6.86 -10.08 22.76
C THR A 236 -5.73 -9.11 23.13
N GLU A 237 -4.47 -9.55 22.98
CA GLU A 237 -3.29 -8.69 23.15
C GLU A 237 -3.30 -7.50 22.17
N LEU A 238 -3.62 -7.71 20.90
CA LEU A 238 -3.75 -6.62 19.91
C LEU A 238 -4.88 -5.65 20.27
N GLY A 239 -5.97 -6.17 20.82
CA GLY A 239 -7.09 -5.37 21.32
C GLY A 239 -6.68 -4.41 22.42
N ALA A 240 -5.83 -4.89 23.34
CA ALA A 240 -5.29 -4.15 24.49
C ALA A 240 -4.09 -3.27 24.13
N ALA A 241 -3.41 -3.51 23.01
CA ALA A 241 -2.22 -2.78 22.59
C ALA A 241 -2.52 -1.31 22.25
N ARG A 242 -2.13 -0.39 23.15
CA ARG A 242 -2.24 1.07 22.96
C ARG A 242 -1.00 1.72 22.37
N SER A 243 0.18 1.11 22.54
CA SER A 243 1.46 1.66 22.08
C SER A 243 1.93 1.01 20.76
N VAL A 244 2.86 1.65 20.07
CA VAL A 244 3.53 1.06 18.90
C VAL A 244 4.33 -0.17 19.31
N GLN A 245 5.02 -0.11 20.45
CA GLN A 245 5.85 -1.22 20.95
C GLN A 245 5.05 -2.49 21.29
N THR A 246 3.85 -2.33 21.88
CA THR A 246 2.95 -3.48 22.14
C THR A 246 2.42 -4.08 20.84
N ARG A 247 2.13 -3.27 19.82
CA ARG A 247 1.74 -3.74 18.48
C ARG A 247 2.88 -4.47 17.78
N SER A 248 4.10 -3.96 17.84
CA SER A 248 5.28 -4.64 17.27
C SER A 248 5.55 -5.97 17.97
N SER A 249 5.35 -6.07 19.29
CA SER A 249 5.45 -7.34 20.02
C SER A 249 4.44 -8.38 19.53
N VAL A 250 3.17 -7.98 19.33
CA VAL A 250 2.13 -8.86 18.77
C VAL A 250 2.49 -9.29 17.35
N ALA A 251 3.03 -8.40 16.52
CA ALA A 251 3.48 -8.73 15.17
C ALA A 251 4.56 -9.82 15.17
N VAL A 252 5.58 -9.69 16.02
CA VAL A 252 6.66 -10.69 16.14
C VAL A 252 6.13 -12.04 16.64
N LYS A 253 5.20 -12.03 17.62
CA LYS A 253 4.55 -13.26 18.08
C LYS A 253 3.73 -13.91 16.96
N LEU A 254 3.03 -13.11 16.16
CA LEU A 254 2.25 -13.58 15.01
C LEU A 254 3.14 -14.19 13.92
N ASP A 255 4.27 -13.56 13.59
CA ASP A 255 5.23 -14.10 12.60
C ASP A 255 5.87 -15.42 13.08
N ARG A 256 6.18 -15.52 14.39
CA ARG A 256 6.68 -16.78 14.99
C ARG A 256 5.60 -17.87 14.97
N TRP A 257 4.35 -17.50 15.22
CA TRP A 257 3.21 -18.41 15.14
C TRP A 257 3.02 -18.91 13.71
N GLU A 258 3.04 -18.00 12.72
CA GLU A 258 2.94 -18.33 11.30
C GLU A 258 4.03 -19.31 10.88
N SER A 259 5.29 -19.01 11.22
CA SER A 259 6.43 -19.88 10.87
C SER A 259 6.31 -21.29 11.46
N ARG A 260 5.66 -21.45 12.62
CA ARG A 260 5.48 -22.75 13.29
C ARG A 260 4.40 -23.61 12.64
N TYR A 261 3.30 -23.00 12.21
CA TYR A 261 2.11 -23.74 11.72
C TYR A 261 1.94 -23.68 10.20
N PHE A 262 2.59 -22.72 9.54
CA PHE A 262 2.59 -22.49 8.11
C PHE A 262 4.03 -22.28 7.63
N PRO A 263 4.92 -23.29 7.76
CA PRO A 263 6.27 -23.17 7.24
C PRO A 263 6.20 -22.88 5.73
N PRO A 264 7.08 -22.01 5.20
CA PRO A 264 7.17 -21.81 3.76
C PRO A 264 7.37 -23.17 3.09
N ALA A 265 6.60 -23.44 2.03
CA ALA A 265 6.73 -24.69 1.30
C ALA A 265 8.20 -24.84 0.86
N ASP A 266 8.86 -25.92 1.29
CA ASP A 266 10.23 -26.20 0.88
C ASP A 266 10.22 -26.38 -0.65
N PRO A 267 10.88 -25.50 -1.42
CA PRO A 267 10.89 -25.59 -2.88
C PRO A 267 11.59 -26.88 -3.37
N SER A 268 12.30 -27.58 -2.49
CA SER A 268 13.01 -28.82 -2.77
C SER A 268 12.23 -30.07 -2.39
N ALA A 269 11.11 -29.94 -1.66
CA ALA A 269 10.28 -31.09 -1.32
C ALA A 269 9.66 -31.65 -2.61
N PRO A 270 9.83 -32.94 -2.90
CA PRO A 270 9.22 -33.53 -4.08
C PRO A 270 7.72 -33.30 -3.99
N VAL A 271 7.14 -32.72 -5.05
CA VAL A 271 5.68 -32.58 -5.17
C VAL A 271 5.12 -33.99 -5.12
N VAL A 272 4.66 -34.40 -3.94
CA VAL A 272 3.93 -35.64 -3.76
C VAL A 272 2.62 -35.42 -4.48
N VAL A 273 2.57 -35.83 -5.75
CA VAL A 273 1.35 -35.92 -6.53
C VAL A 273 0.44 -36.82 -5.74
N ALA A 274 -0.54 -36.24 -5.06
CA ALA A 274 -1.51 -37.00 -4.28
C ALA A 274 -2.11 -38.07 -5.21
N PRO A 275 -2.07 -39.36 -4.82
CA PRO A 275 -2.65 -40.42 -5.63
C PRO A 275 -4.11 -40.07 -5.92
N PRO A 276 -4.63 -40.39 -7.13
CA PRO A 276 -6.00 -40.08 -7.51
C PRO A 276 -6.93 -40.64 -6.43
N GLN A 277 -7.59 -39.74 -5.70
CA GLN A 277 -8.50 -40.13 -4.63
C GLN A 277 -9.59 -40.99 -5.28
N ARG A 278 -9.55 -42.30 -5.00
CA ARG A 278 -10.64 -43.22 -5.30
C ARG A 278 -11.84 -42.71 -4.51
N ALA A 279 -12.87 -42.26 -5.23
CA ALA A 279 -14.10 -41.76 -4.66
C ALA A 279 -14.63 -42.74 -3.61
N ALA A 280 -14.53 -42.37 -2.34
CA ALA A 280 -15.21 -43.07 -1.27
C ALA A 280 -16.72 -42.93 -1.50
N PRO A 281 -17.52 -43.98 -1.27
CA PRO A 281 -18.97 -43.88 -1.36
C PRO A 281 -19.46 -42.82 -0.37
N LEU A 282 -20.12 -41.80 -0.91
CA LEU A 282 -20.72 -40.72 -0.14
C LEU A 282 -21.67 -41.31 0.91
N PRO A 283 -21.62 -40.87 2.18
CA PRO A 283 -22.70 -41.16 3.10
C PRO A 283 -23.96 -40.48 2.56
N SER A 284 -25.03 -41.25 2.40
CA SER A 284 -26.37 -40.76 2.06
C SER A 284 -26.85 -39.78 3.13
N SER A 285 -26.47 -38.51 2.97
CA SER A 285 -26.97 -37.40 3.77
C SER A 285 -28.24 -36.88 3.11
N SER A 286 -29.36 -37.39 3.60
CA SER A 286 -30.72 -36.95 3.26
C SER A 286 -31.06 -35.59 3.91
N ALA A 287 -30.12 -34.64 3.90
CA ALA A 287 -30.40 -33.27 4.33
C ALA A 287 -30.82 -32.46 3.10
N PRO A 288 -31.99 -31.78 3.12
CA PRO A 288 -32.46 -31.01 1.98
C PRO A 288 -31.49 -29.86 1.70
N VAL A 289 -30.81 -29.91 0.54
CA VAL A 289 -30.04 -28.79 0.02
C VAL A 289 -31.01 -27.63 -0.22
N ARG A 290 -30.93 -26.61 0.63
CA ARG A 290 -31.78 -25.42 0.51
C ARG A 290 -31.41 -24.74 -0.84
N PRO A 291 -32.36 -24.58 -1.77
CA PRO A 291 -32.07 -23.88 -3.01
C PRO A 291 -31.63 -22.45 -2.67
N PRO A 292 -30.65 -21.88 -3.40
CA PRO A 292 -30.28 -20.48 -3.20
C PRO A 292 -31.54 -19.61 -3.33
N PRO A 293 -31.74 -18.63 -2.44
CA PRO A 293 -32.90 -17.77 -2.52
C PRO A 293 -32.92 -17.10 -3.90
N SER A 294 -33.97 -17.35 -4.67
CA SER A 294 -34.18 -16.68 -5.95
C SER A 294 -34.46 -15.21 -5.64
N TYR A 295 -33.45 -14.36 -5.81
CA TYR A 295 -33.50 -12.91 -5.54
C TYR A 295 -34.43 -12.13 -6.52
N GLY A 296 -35.26 -12.83 -7.29
CA GLY A 296 -36.19 -12.27 -8.27
C GLY A 296 -37.49 -11.72 -7.69
N GLN A 297 -37.83 -12.04 -6.44
CA GLN A 297 -38.92 -11.36 -5.71
C GLN A 297 -38.32 -10.21 -4.90
N SER A 298 -38.96 -9.05 -4.99
CA SER A 298 -38.47 -7.75 -4.52
C SER A 298 -37.61 -7.83 -3.26
N LEU A 299 -36.35 -7.37 -3.37
CA LEU A 299 -35.49 -6.96 -2.26
C LEU A 299 -36.06 -5.70 -1.62
N ASP A 300 -37.26 -5.86 -1.09
CA ASP A 300 -37.99 -4.83 -0.41
C ASP A 300 -37.24 -4.50 0.89
N ARG A 301 -37.04 -3.20 1.09
CA ARG A 301 -36.30 -2.67 2.24
C ARG A 301 -36.97 -3.11 3.53
N GLU A 302 -38.31 -3.18 3.55
CA GLU A 302 -39.07 -3.63 4.72
C GLU A 302 -38.90 -5.13 5.00
N ALA A 303 -38.74 -5.97 3.96
CA ALA A 303 -38.48 -7.39 4.13
C ALA A 303 -37.09 -7.63 4.74
N LEU A 304 -36.06 -6.91 4.28
CA LEU A 304 -34.72 -6.97 4.88
C LEU A 304 -34.71 -6.44 6.32
N ALA A 305 -35.43 -5.34 6.58
CA ALA A 305 -35.56 -4.79 7.93
C ALA A 305 -36.23 -5.76 8.90
N ARG A 306 -37.29 -6.47 8.45
CA ARG A 306 -37.94 -7.55 9.21
C ARG A 306 -36.97 -8.68 9.53
N ARG A 307 -36.24 -9.21 8.53
CA ARG A 307 -35.23 -10.27 8.74
C ARG A 307 -34.16 -9.87 9.75
N ILE A 308 -33.64 -8.64 9.66
CA ILE A 308 -32.66 -8.13 10.64
C ILE A 308 -33.29 -8.10 12.04
N LYS A 309 -34.53 -7.63 12.18
CA LYS A 309 -35.21 -7.59 13.48
C LYS A 309 -35.41 -8.99 14.07
N ASP A 310 -35.75 -9.97 13.25
CA ASP A 310 -35.90 -11.38 13.69
C ASP A 310 -34.56 -11.96 14.16
N CYS A 311 -33.46 -11.64 13.45
CA CYS A 311 -32.11 -12.00 13.86
C CYS A 311 -31.69 -11.33 15.19
N GLU A 312 -32.02 -10.05 15.41
CA GLU A 312 -31.78 -9.37 16.70
C GLU A 312 -32.58 -10.04 17.83
N ALA A 313 -33.84 -10.40 17.58
CA ALA A 313 -34.70 -11.04 18.57
C ALA A 313 -34.17 -12.44 18.94
N TRP A 314 -33.78 -13.24 17.95
CA TRP A 314 -33.19 -14.56 18.18
C TRP A 314 -31.89 -14.45 18.98
N LEU A 315 -31.00 -13.49 18.65
CA LEU A 315 -29.79 -13.25 19.42
C LEU A 315 -30.07 -12.88 20.87
N ARG A 316 -31.06 -12.02 21.13
CA ARG A 316 -31.42 -11.62 22.50
C ARG A 316 -31.98 -12.77 23.33
N GLN A 317 -32.66 -13.72 22.69
CA GLN A 317 -33.23 -14.88 23.36
C GLN A 317 -32.20 -15.98 23.64
N ASN A 318 -31.17 -16.12 22.80
CA ASN A 318 -30.21 -17.22 22.86
C ASN A 318 -28.82 -16.82 23.39
N ASN A 319 -28.60 -15.53 23.68
CA ASN A 319 -27.33 -15.03 24.20
C ASN A 319 -27.61 -14.02 25.33
N ASP A 320 -27.24 -14.37 26.56
CA ASP A 320 -27.42 -13.55 27.77
C ASP A 320 -26.59 -12.25 27.81
N ALA A 321 -25.88 -11.88 26.73
CA ALA A 321 -25.05 -10.69 26.69
C ALA A 321 -25.40 -9.76 25.52
N ALA A 322 -25.73 -8.51 25.86
CA ALA A 322 -25.90 -7.37 24.94
C ALA A 322 -24.62 -6.99 24.16
N THR A 323 -23.52 -7.72 24.36
CA THR A 323 -22.18 -7.46 23.83
C THR A 323 -21.67 -8.58 22.91
N SER A 324 -22.56 -9.44 22.40
CA SER A 324 -22.17 -10.48 21.45
C SER A 324 -21.64 -9.88 20.14
N PRO A 325 -20.51 -10.37 19.59
CA PRO A 325 -19.98 -9.95 18.28
C PRO A 325 -21.02 -10.04 17.15
N GLY A 326 -21.96 -10.98 17.25
CA GLY A 326 -23.06 -11.11 16.30
C GLY A 326 -23.97 -9.87 16.27
N LEU A 327 -24.24 -9.26 17.43
CA LEU A 327 -25.11 -8.08 17.54
C LEU A 327 -24.45 -6.82 16.97
N LEU A 328 -23.13 -6.66 17.14
CA LEU A 328 -22.37 -5.56 16.52
C LEU A 328 -22.40 -5.68 15.00
N GLN A 329 -22.13 -6.87 14.45
CA GLN A 329 -22.23 -7.09 13.01
C GLN A 329 -23.64 -6.83 12.47
N LEU A 330 -24.68 -7.20 13.23
CA LEU A 330 -26.04 -6.95 12.82
C LEU A 330 -26.40 -5.46 12.82
N LYS A 331 -25.88 -4.69 13.79
CA LYS A 331 -26.01 -3.23 13.82
C LYS A 331 -25.34 -2.57 12.62
N ASP A 332 -24.17 -3.05 12.22
CA ASP A 332 -23.48 -2.59 11.00
C ASP A 332 -24.28 -2.90 9.74
N ILE A 333 -24.82 -4.12 9.62
CA ILE A 333 -25.70 -4.50 8.50
C ILE A 333 -26.96 -3.63 8.48
N ARG A 334 -27.53 -3.30 9.64
CA ARG A 334 -28.67 -2.39 9.75
C ARG A 334 -28.31 -0.96 9.31
N TYR A 335 -27.14 -0.47 9.69
CA TYR A 335 -26.64 0.83 9.23
C TYR A 335 -26.42 0.84 7.71
N GLN A 336 -25.86 -0.22 7.14
CA GLN A 336 -25.75 -0.38 5.69
C GLN A 336 -27.13 -0.38 5.03
N LEU A 337 -28.13 -1.06 5.60
CA LEU A 337 -29.50 -1.02 5.09
C LEU A 337 -30.11 0.40 5.14
N SER A 338 -29.80 1.20 6.17
CA SER A 338 -30.30 2.58 6.24
C SER A 338 -29.70 3.49 5.17
N GLN A 339 -28.45 3.22 4.77
CA GLN A 339 -27.73 3.93 3.72
C GLN A 339 -28.00 3.38 2.30
N ALA A 340 -28.61 2.21 2.17
CA ALA A 340 -28.85 1.54 0.90
C ALA A 340 -29.99 2.18 0.10
N LEU A 341 -29.69 3.28 -0.60
CA LEU A 341 -30.64 3.99 -1.48
C LEU A 341 -30.90 3.27 -2.80
N THR A 342 -29.95 2.45 -3.26
CA THR A 342 -30.02 1.77 -4.57
C THR A 342 -30.36 0.27 -4.44
N PRO A 343 -30.94 -0.34 -5.49
CA PRO A 343 -31.17 -1.79 -5.51
C PRO A 343 -29.88 -2.62 -5.35
N GLN A 344 -28.75 -2.18 -5.93
CA GLN A 344 -27.48 -2.89 -5.79
C GLN A 344 -26.96 -2.86 -4.35
N MET A 345 -27.08 -1.73 -3.65
CA MET A 345 -26.72 -1.66 -2.23
C MET A 345 -27.59 -2.61 -1.40
N ARG A 346 -28.89 -2.74 -1.72
CA ARG A 346 -29.79 -3.69 -1.06
C ARG A 346 -29.41 -5.16 -1.32
N ILE A 347 -28.95 -5.50 -2.53
CA ILE A 347 -28.39 -6.84 -2.83
C ILE A 347 -27.17 -7.11 -1.93
N SER A 348 -26.24 -6.14 -1.82
CA SER A 348 -25.07 -6.29 -0.96
C SER A 348 -25.44 -6.51 0.51
N VAL A 349 -26.43 -5.77 1.02
CA VAL A 349 -26.95 -5.94 2.39
C VAL A 349 -27.56 -7.33 2.57
N ALA A 350 -28.34 -7.81 1.59
CA ALA A 350 -28.94 -9.14 1.64
C ALA A 350 -27.91 -10.26 1.66
N VAL A 351 -26.84 -10.15 0.87
CA VAL A 351 -25.73 -11.12 0.86
C VAL A 351 -24.98 -11.11 2.20
N ASN A 352 -24.73 -9.92 2.77
CA ASN A 352 -24.09 -9.80 4.08
C ASN A 352 -24.96 -10.40 5.19
N LEU A 353 -26.28 -10.16 5.15
CA LEU A 353 -27.22 -10.74 6.09
C LEU A 353 -27.27 -12.27 5.97
N ASP A 354 -27.30 -12.82 4.76
CA ASP A 354 -27.33 -14.27 4.53
C ASP A 354 -26.04 -14.98 5.00
N ARG A 355 -24.88 -14.32 4.82
CA ARG A 355 -23.61 -14.79 5.37
C ARG A 355 -23.62 -14.74 6.90
N TRP A 356 -24.22 -13.70 7.47
CA TRP A 356 -24.38 -13.57 8.91
C TRP A 356 -25.30 -14.67 9.46
N GLU A 357 -26.45 -14.93 8.83
CA GLU A 357 -27.40 -15.95 9.23
C GLU A 357 -26.75 -17.33 9.27
N ARG A 358 -26.01 -17.70 8.21
CA ARG A 358 -25.26 -18.97 8.14
C ARG A 358 -24.20 -19.14 9.22
N ARG A 359 -23.70 -18.03 9.79
CA ARG A 359 -22.64 -18.05 10.80
C ARG A 359 -23.18 -18.15 12.21
N PHE A 360 -24.36 -17.57 12.49
CA PHE A 360 -24.85 -17.38 13.85
C PHE A 360 -26.16 -18.10 14.15
N LEU A 361 -26.98 -18.40 13.15
CA LEU A 361 -28.18 -19.21 13.34
C LEU A 361 -27.81 -20.69 13.20
N PRO A 362 -28.37 -21.57 14.06
CA PRO A 362 -28.24 -23.01 13.86
C PRO A 362 -28.84 -23.39 12.50
N ALA A 363 -28.24 -24.40 11.86
CA ALA A 363 -28.87 -25.01 10.70
C ALA A 363 -30.25 -25.56 11.12
N PRO A 364 -31.32 -25.30 10.34
CA PRO A 364 -32.67 -25.76 10.66
C PRO A 364 -32.80 -27.27 10.67
#